data_AF-A0A2V8SAC1-F1
#
_entry.id   AF-A0A2V8SAC1-F1
#
_cell.length_a   1.000
_cell.length_b   1.000
_cell.length_c   1.000
_cell.angle_alpha   90.00
_cell.angle_beta   90.00
_cell.angle_gamma   90.00
#
_symmetry.space_group_name_H-M   'P 1'
#
loop_
_entity.id
_entity.type
_entity.pdbx_description
1 polymer ?
#
loop_
_entity_poly.entity_id
_entity_poly.type
_entity_poly.pdbx_seq_one_letter_code
_entity_poly.pdbx_strand_id
1 'polypeptide(L)'
;VESGGNLDPDTGHYSPAYITNNYTLAENSVDLSVRAGRGFVTKAASVYGGRSILTPHAFTQLKGRIEAYLREQLLADYLKDKQLTTPDDPADYFRSMRNAVIAWYKQKNCDAEQATPTCQIARAYKLLIVRAYELLDAPDLYALSQSLGGFNEALLMQRRTMQLDIADPLGFDDRRPFTDAVRAATGAGNAVAPLPLNDFLPIRAGALKILRLRLVDTFGRVKELDCEDVITTEKLKDEDSPYPVTLPPRLAQAARLNFRWLSAEGDDQEMNDHPATTPVCGWLLPNNLDNSLMVYDGAGKSLGSVNQQAEWQPAPGADEPVGVEQIENRHLRKLVAYLLARGRAFVQDFLSALDNALENIEPENFSQHQNIALLMGRPVALVRASLNLELQGAPATHQGWNHFRQDMRRHRRDDTGFTHVSFPVRLGEYRQMNDGLAGYWVESGEGYEGDTFYAPQSERISDALIKTHADDPMTVYQTVAAPPHMLSMLVDPRGTVHAASGLAPVKGIQIPPDQYTDALRAIEITFLSSPVLTDLGVVRLPLPAEPDFNWSW
;
A
#
# COMPACT_ATOMS: atom_id res chain seq x y z
N VAL A 1 11.58 28.77 7.57
CA VAL A 1 10.32 28.23 7.00
C VAL A 1 9.13 28.92 7.65
N GLU A 2 8.47 29.85 6.95
CA GLU A 2 7.16 30.33 7.39
C GLU A 2 6.22 29.12 7.57
N SER A 3 5.48 29.08 8.67
CA SER A 3 4.54 27.99 8.96
C SER A 3 3.54 27.82 7.80
N GLY A 4 3.58 26.69 7.11
CA GLY A 4 2.66 26.37 6.00
C GLY A 4 3.13 26.74 4.59
N GLY A 5 4.34 27.30 4.43
CA GLY A 5 4.92 27.56 3.11
C GLY A 5 5.43 26.29 2.43
N ASN A 6 5.18 26.15 1.12
CA ASN A 6 5.65 25.01 0.32
C ASN A 6 7.16 25.08 0.02
N LEU A 7 7.68 26.30 -0.10
CA LEU A 7 9.08 26.58 -0.45
C LEU A 7 9.76 27.26 0.74
N ASP A 8 11.04 26.96 0.90
CA ASP A 8 11.90 27.69 1.82
C ASP A 8 12.13 29.11 1.26
N PRO A 9 11.85 30.18 2.04
CA PRO A 9 11.92 31.56 1.56
C PRO A 9 13.33 32.02 1.17
N ASP A 10 14.39 31.39 1.71
CA ASP A 10 15.78 31.76 1.44
C ASP A 10 16.31 31.10 0.17
N THR A 11 15.85 29.87 -0.11
CA THR A 11 16.35 29.07 -1.24
C THR A 11 15.38 28.97 -2.42
N GLY A 12 14.08 29.20 -2.20
CA GLY A 12 13.02 28.96 -3.18
C GLY A 12 12.82 27.47 -3.51
N HIS A 13 13.40 26.57 -2.72
CA HIS A 13 13.32 25.11 -2.91
C HIS A 13 12.42 24.47 -1.86
N TYR A 14 11.90 23.27 -2.15
CA TYR A 14 11.24 22.45 -1.15
C TYR A 14 12.25 22.03 -0.07
N SER A 15 11.86 22.18 1.19
CA SER A 15 12.61 21.56 2.30
C SER A 15 12.51 20.04 2.18
N PRO A 16 13.62 19.27 2.36
CA PRO A 16 13.55 17.81 2.43
C PRO A 16 12.55 17.30 3.47
N ALA A 17 12.33 18.06 4.55
CA ALA A 17 11.38 17.75 5.61
C ALA A 17 10.00 18.39 5.40
N TYR A 18 9.66 18.88 4.20
CA TYR A 18 8.38 19.56 3.96
C TYR A 18 7.17 18.70 4.34
N ILE A 19 7.15 17.43 3.93
CA ILE A 19 6.04 16.53 4.26
C ILE A 19 6.09 16.15 5.74
N THR A 20 7.25 15.75 6.25
CA THR A 20 7.39 15.27 7.64
C THR A 20 7.14 16.36 8.68
N ASN A 21 7.36 17.63 8.35
CA ASN A 21 7.10 18.76 9.25
C ASN A 21 5.62 19.20 9.29
N ASN A 22 4.88 19.00 8.20
CA ASN A 22 3.52 19.54 8.03
C ASN A 22 2.43 18.47 8.06
N TYR A 23 2.76 17.23 7.71
CA TYR A 23 1.82 16.13 7.58
C TYR A 23 2.25 14.92 8.42
N THR A 24 1.30 14.04 8.70
CA THR A 24 1.52 12.77 9.36
C THR A 24 0.73 11.66 8.68
N LEU A 25 1.28 10.45 8.66
CA LEU A 25 0.60 9.26 8.18
C LEU A 25 0.13 8.47 9.40
N ALA A 26 -1.09 8.75 9.86
CA ALA A 26 -1.67 8.07 11.02
C ALA A 26 -1.88 6.57 10.76
N GLU A 27 -1.81 5.75 11.81
CA GLU A 27 -2.13 4.30 11.76
C GLU A 27 -3.44 4.05 11.02
N ASN A 28 -3.49 3.03 10.18
CA ASN A 28 -4.63 2.66 9.33
C ASN A 28 -5.11 3.75 8.33
N SER A 29 -4.49 4.93 8.33
CA SER A 29 -4.79 5.94 7.32
C SER A 29 -4.14 5.58 6.00
N VAL A 30 -4.91 5.78 4.92
CA VAL A 30 -4.44 5.69 3.53
C VAL A 30 -3.95 7.03 2.98
N ASP A 31 -4.20 8.12 3.72
CA ASP A 31 -3.92 9.49 3.33
C ASP A 31 -3.08 10.21 4.40
N LEU A 32 -2.22 11.12 3.94
CA LEU A 32 -1.52 12.06 4.81
C LEU A 32 -2.50 13.10 5.35
N SER A 33 -2.53 13.26 6.67
CA SER A 33 -3.29 14.31 7.35
C SER A 33 -2.38 15.44 7.82
N VAL A 34 -2.93 16.64 7.95
CA VAL A 34 -2.19 17.78 8.48
C VAL A 34 -1.88 17.56 9.96
N ARG A 35 -0.66 17.89 10.39
CA ARG A 35 -0.30 17.84 11.81
C ARG A 35 -1.02 18.94 12.59
N ALA A 36 -1.50 18.62 13.80
CA ALA A 36 -2.14 19.59 14.69
C ALA A 36 -1.26 20.84 14.90
N GLY A 37 -1.86 22.03 14.77
CA GLY A 37 -1.16 23.31 14.90
C GLY A 37 -0.36 23.78 13.67
N ARG A 38 -0.33 22.99 12.58
CA ARG A 38 0.16 23.45 11.27
C ARG A 38 -1.04 23.96 10.45
N GLY A 39 -1.00 25.24 10.06
CA GLY A 39 -2.08 25.84 9.26
C GLY A 39 -2.09 25.36 7.80
N PHE A 40 -3.29 25.30 7.21
CA PHE A 40 -3.53 24.84 5.83
C PHE A 40 -2.89 25.71 4.73
N VAL A 41 -2.67 27.00 4.99
CA VAL A 41 -2.48 27.99 3.92
C VAL A 41 -1.57 29.13 4.38
N THR A 42 -0.37 29.23 3.82
CA THR A 42 0.28 30.53 3.62
C THR A 42 -0.37 31.24 2.42
N LYS A 43 -0.46 32.59 2.49
CA LYS A 43 -1.16 33.55 1.61
C LYS A 43 -0.99 33.45 0.06
N ALA A 44 -0.35 32.43 -0.49
CA ALA A 44 -0.22 32.26 -1.94
C ALA A 44 -1.38 31.43 -2.49
N ALA A 45 -2.40 32.10 -3.05
CA ALA A 45 -3.46 31.45 -3.80
C ALA A 45 -3.15 31.54 -5.31
N SER A 46 -2.78 30.41 -5.92
CA SER A 46 -2.59 30.32 -7.37
C SER A 46 -3.94 30.08 -8.05
N VAL A 47 -4.24 30.84 -9.10
CA VAL A 47 -5.49 30.70 -9.86
C VAL A 47 -5.24 29.87 -11.11
N TYR A 48 -5.95 28.74 -11.19
CA TYR A 48 -5.90 27.84 -12.34
C TYR A 48 -7.19 27.90 -13.14
N GLY A 49 -7.08 27.78 -14.46
CA GLY A 49 -8.20 27.79 -15.38
C GLY A 49 -8.06 26.70 -16.44
N GLY A 50 -9.15 26.00 -16.71
CA GLY A 50 -9.20 24.92 -17.68
C GLY A 50 -10.55 24.82 -18.36
N ARG A 51 -10.62 23.95 -19.37
CA ARG A 51 -11.87 23.54 -20.03
C ARG A 51 -11.84 22.04 -20.18
N SER A 52 -13.00 21.42 -20.01
CA SER A 52 -13.14 20.00 -20.26
C SER A 52 -14.54 19.67 -20.77
N ILE A 53 -14.69 18.48 -21.34
CA ILE A 53 -15.94 17.97 -21.89
C ILE A 53 -16.69 17.27 -20.76
N LEU A 54 -17.95 17.62 -20.55
CA LEU A 54 -18.78 16.99 -19.53
C LEU A 54 -19.42 15.70 -20.06
N THR A 55 -19.51 14.67 -19.22
CA THR A 55 -20.15 13.41 -19.59
C THR A 55 -21.06 12.88 -18.46
N PRO A 56 -22.17 12.19 -18.77
CA PRO A 56 -23.01 11.53 -17.76
C PRO A 56 -22.47 10.14 -17.35
N HIS A 57 -21.23 9.80 -17.75
CA HIS A 57 -20.72 8.44 -17.62
C HIS A 57 -20.60 7.98 -16.18
N ALA A 58 -20.04 8.80 -15.28
CA ALA A 58 -19.87 8.39 -13.87
C ALA A 58 -21.22 8.18 -13.18
N PHE A 59 -22.23 9.00 -13.50
CA PHE A 59 -23.59 8.82 -13.01
C PHE A 59 -24.19 7.49 -13.45
N THR A 60 -24.05 7.17 -14.75
CA THR A 60 -24.53 5.90 -15.32
C THR A 60 -23.83 4.70 -14.69
N GLN A 61 -22.51 4.78 -14.50
CA GLN A 61 -21.71 3.74 -13.85
C GLN A 61 -22.11 3.53 -12.39
N LEU A 62 -22.27 4.61 -11.62
CA LEU A 62 -22.67 4.52 -10.22
C LEU A 62 -24.05 3.86 -10.07
N LYS A 63 -25.02 4.29 -10.89
CA LYS A 63 -26.37 3.71 -10.90
C LYS A 63 -26.34 2.20 -11.21
N GLY A 64 -25.58 1.80 -12.23
CA GLY A 64 -25.41 0.39 -12.59
C GLY A 64 -24.75 -0.45 -11.50
N ARG A 65 -23.73 0.09 -10.81
CA ARG A 65 -23.07 -0.59 -9.68
C ARG A 65 -24.01 -0.76 -8.49
N ILE A 66 -24.80 0.26 -8.17
CA ILE A 66 -25.80 0.18 -7.09
C ILE A 66 -26.88 -0.85 -7.45
N GLU A 67 -27.35 -0.87 -8.70
CA GLU A 67 -28.32 -1.89 -9.18
C GLU A 67 -27.76 -3.31 -9.02
N ALA A 68 -26.49 -3.54 -9.42
CA ALA A 68 -25.83 -4.83 -9.27
C ALA A 68 -25.71 -5.24 -7.79
N TYR A 69 -25.30 -4.31 -6.92
CA TYR A 69 -25.21 -4.57 -5.48
C TYR A 69 -26.58 -4.89 -4.87
N LEU A 70 -27.62 -4.11 -5.16
CA LEU A 70 -28.97 -4.34 -4.64
C LEU A 70 -29.53 -5.69 -5.13
N ARG A 71 -29.25 -6.07 -6.38
CA ARG A 71 -29.61 -7.39 -6.90
C ARG A 71 -28.96 -8.50 -6.08
N GLU A 72 -27.65 -8.46 -5.89
CA GLU A 72 -26.92 -9.48 -5.12
C GLU A 72 -27.40 -9.56 -3.67
N GLN A 73 -27.77 -8.42 -3.08
CA GLN A 73 -28.08 -8.34 -1.65
C GLN A 73 -29.55 -8.52 -1.29
N LEU A 74 -30.48 -8.32 -2.24
CA LEU A 74 -31.93 -8.31 -1.97
C LEU A 74 -32.71 -9.37 -2.74
N LEU A 75 -32.25 -9.78 -3.93
CA LEU A 75 -33.05 -10.61 -4.82
C LEU A 75 -33.32 -12.00 -4.22
N ALA A 76 -32.29 -12.66 -3.67
CA ALA A 76 -32.43 -13.98 -3.06
C ALA A 76 -33.43 -13.97 -1.89
N ASP A 77 -33.34 -12.95 -1.03
CA ASP A 77 -34.25 -12.81 0.12
C ASP A 77 -35.68 -12.50 -0.31
N TYR A 78 -35.86 -11.68 -1.36
CA TYR A 78 -37.16 -11.37 -1.93
C TYR A 78 -37.85 -12.61 -2.52
N LEU A 79 -37.12 -13.39 -3.33
CA LEU A 79 -37.65 -14.60 -3.95
C LEU A 79 -38.05 -15.62 -2.88
N LYS A 80 -37.23 -15.79 -1.84
CA LYS A 80 -37.52 -16.66 -0.70
C LYS A 80 -38.77 -16.25 0.06
N ASP A 81 -38.92 -14.96 0.35
CA ASP A 81 -40.07 -14.41 1.09
C ASP A 81 -41.39 -14.52 0.30
N LYS A 82 -41.32 -14.27 -1.02
CA LYS A 82 -42.47 -14.38 -1.92
C LYS A 82 -42.71 -15.79 -2.46
N GLN A 83 -41.90 -16.77 -2.07
CA GLN A 83 -41.97 -18.17 -2.53
C GLN A 83 -41.92 -18.30 -4.05
N LEU A 84 -41.06 -17.50 -4.70
CA LEU A 84 -40.87 -17.47 -6.14
C LEU A 84 -39.67 -18.36 -6.54
N THR A 85 -39.76 -18.98 -7.71
CA THR A 85 -38.64 -19.74 -8.29
C THR A 85 -37.51 -18.82 -8.72
N THR A 86 -36.27 -19.31 -8.64
CA THR A 86 -35.10 -18.59 -9.15
C THR A 86 -35.25 -18.35 -10.66
N PRO A 87 -35.21 -17.10 -11.14
CA PRO A 87 -35.33 -16.79 -12.56
C PRO A 87 -34.08 -17.23 -13.34
N ASP A 88 -34.26 -17.59 -14.61
CA ASP A 88 -33.16 -17.99 -15.51
C ASP A 88 -32.17 -16.84 -15.77
N ASP A 89 -32.66 -15.60 -15.81
CA ASP A 89 -31.84 -14.37 -15.83
C ASP A 89 -32.15 -13.49 -14.61
N PRO A 90 -31.36 -13.61 -13.52
CA PRO A 90 -31.52 -12.79 -12.32
C PRO A 90 -31.30 -11.29 -12.56
N ALA A 91 -30.52 -10.90 -13.58
CA ALA A 91 -30.23 -9.51 -13.86
C ALA A 91 -31.43 -8.83 -14.52
N ASP A 92 -31.99 -9.45 -15.55
CA ASP A 92 -33.17 -8.92 -16.25
C ASP A 92 -34.43 -8.97 -15.37
N TYR A 93 -34.58 -10.06 -14.61
CA TYR A 93 -35.66 -10.17 -13.63
C TYR A 93 -35.59 -9.08 -12.56
N PHE A 94 -34.40 -8.83 -11.98
CA PHE A 94 -34.25 -7.74 -11.01
C PHE A 94 -34.56 -6.39 -11.65
N ARG A 95 -34.09 -6.14 -12.87
CA ARG A 95 -34.33 -4.87 -13.57
C ARG A 95 -35.81 -4.56 -13.77
N SER A 96 -36.62 -5.57 -14.09
CA SER A 96 -38.08 -5.44 -14.28
C SER A 96 -38.86 -5.35 -12.97
N MET A 97 -38.47 -6.13 -11.94
CA MET A 97 -39.15 -6.18 -10.65
C MET A 97 -38.56 -5.25 -9.58
N ARG A 98 -37.55 -4.45 -9.93
CA ARG A 98 -36.77 -3.59 -9.03
C ARG A 98 -37.62 -2.78 -8.07
N ASN A 99 -38.63 -2.08 -8.56
CA ASN A 99 -39.49 -1.25 -7.71
C ASN A 99 -40.26 -2.08 -6.68
N ALA A 100 -40.70 -3.29 -7.06
CA ALA A 100 -41.38 -4.22 -6.16
C ALA A 100 -40.42 -4.81 -5.12
N VAL A 101 -39.18 -5.14 -5.50
CA VAL A 101 -38.13 -5.63 -4.59
C VAL A 101 -37.74 -4.55 -3.58
N ILE A 102 -37.52 -3.31 -4.03
CA ILE A 102 -37.20 -2.17 -3.17
C ILE A 102 -38.35 -1.86 -2.22
N ALA A 103 -39.59 -1.81 -2.71
CA ALA A 103 -40.77 -1.56 -1.88
C ALA A 103 -40.96 -2.64 -0.81
N TRP A 104 -40.79 -3.92 -1.19
CA TRP A 104 -40.81 -5.04 -0.26
C TRP A 104 -39.75 -4.89 0.83
N TYR A 105 -38.52 -4.55 0.45
CA TYR A 105 -37.43 -4.39 1.42
C TYR A 105 -37.73 -3.25 2.39
N LYS A 106 -38.27 -2.13 1.92
CA LYS A 106 -38.67 -1.01 2.80
C LYS A 106 -39.78 -1.41 3.77
N GLN A 107 -40.84 -2.04 3.26
CA GLN A 107 -42.00 -2.42 4.06
C GLN A 107 -41.60 -3.41 5.17
N LYS A 108 -40.81 -4.43 4.83
CA LYS A 108 -40.32 -5.43 5.79
C LYS A 108 -39.41 -4.84 6.89
N ASN A 109 -38.75 -3.72 6.62
CA ASN A 109 -37.83 -3.08 7.57
C ASN A 109 -38.44 -1.95 8.41
N CYS A 110 -39.65 -1.47 8.10
CA CYS A 110 -40.35 -0.49 8.94
C CYS A 110 -40.91 -1.10 10.24
N ASP A 111 -41.09 -2.44 10.30
CA ASP A 111 -41.82 -3.13 11.38
C ASP A 111 -40.94 -3.93 12.35
N ALA A 112 -39.61 -3.87 12.26
CA ALA A 112 -38.71 -4.83 12.92
C ALA A 112 -37.88 -4.23 14.09
N GLU A 113 -38.49 -4.11 15.28
CA GLU A 113 -37.86 -3.62 16.52
C GLU A 113 -36.94 -4.64 17.26
N GLN A 114 -36.76 -5.87 16.76
CA GLN A 114 -36.07 -6.95 17.49
C GLN A 114 -34.92 -7.60 16.69
N ALA A 115 -33.86 -6.85 16.37
CA ALA A 115 -32.66 -7.40 15.73
C ALA A 115 -31.39 -7.08 16.53
N THR A 116 -30.41 -7.99 16.48
CA THR A 116 -29.07 -7.79 17.06
C THR A 116 -28.37 -6.56 16.47
N PRO A 117 -27.48 -5.86 17.21
CA PRO A 117 -26.84 -4.61 16.75
C PRO A 117 -26.17 -4.71 15.37
N THR A 118 -25.47 -5.83 15.10
CA THR A 118 -24.82 -6.08 13.80
C THR A 118 -25.82 -6.18 12.65
N CYS A 119 -26.98 -6.81 12.88
CA CYS A 119 -28.06 -6.87 11.90
C CYS A 119 -28.69 -5.50 11.67
N GLN A 120 -28.77 -4.63 12.68
CA GLN A 120 -29.29 -3.27 12.53
C GLN A 120 -28.38 -2.41 11.65
N ILE A 121 -27.05 -2.49 11.85
CA ILE A 121 -26.06 -1.75 11.06
C ILE A 121 -26.09 -2.19 9.58
N ALA A 122 -26.02 -3.50 9.32
CA ALA A 122 -26.07 -4.03 7.95
C ALA A 122 -27.36 -3.63 7.21
N ARG A 123 -28.49 -3.55 7.94
CA ARG A 123 -29.78 -3.09 7.41
C ARG A 123 -29.77 -1.58 7.10
N ALA A 124 -29.20 -0.76 7.99
CA ALA A 124 -29.08 0.68 7.78
C ALA A 124 -28.28 1.00 6.50
N TYR A 125 -27.19 0.28 6.25
CA TYR A 125 -26.41 0.43 5.01
C TYR A 125 -27.20 0.08 3.75
N LYS A 126 -27.90 -1.06 3.74
CA LYS A 126 -28.76 -1.45 2.61
C LYS A 126 -29.87 -0.42 2.36
N LEU A 127 -30.50 0.11 3.41
CA LEU A 127 -31.52 1.16 3.30
C LEU A 127 -30.94 2.48 2.76
N LEU A 128 -29.73 2.86 3.18
CA LEU A 128 -29.02 4.02 2.65
C LEU A 128 -28.78 3.88 1.15
N ILE A 129 -28.31 2.71 0.71
CA ILE A 129 -28.04 2.41 -0.71
C ILE A 129 -29.34 2.42 -1.52
N VAL A 130 -30.45 1.92 -0.96
CA VAL A 130 -31.78 2.03 -1.58
C VAL A 130 -32.21 3.49 -1.76
N ARG A 131 -32.06 4.34 -0.73
CA ARG A 131 -32.37 5.78 -0.83
C ARG A 131 -31.48 6.48 -1.85
N ALA A 132 -30.19 6.15 -1.88
CA ALA A 132 -29.26 6.67 -2.87
C ALA A 132 -29.68 6.27 -4.31
N TYR A 133 -30.10 5.02 -4.51
CA TYR A 133 -30.61 4.57 -5.80
C TYR A 133 -31.84 5.37 -6.24
N GLU A 134 -32.82 5.57 -5.35
CA GLU A 134 -34.04 6.33 -5.67
C GLU A 134 -33.74 7.79 -6.02
N LEU A 135 -32.78 8.40 -5.33
CA LEU A 135 -32.31 9.74 -5.67
C LEU A 135 -31.69 9.78 -7.08
N LEU A 136 -30.90 8.76 -7.44
CA LEU A 136 -30.28 8.62 -8.76
C LEU A 136 -31.29 8.21 -9.87
N ASP A 137 -32.46 7.68 -9.50
CA ASP A 137 -33.53 7.33 -10.43
C ASP A 137 -34.57 8.45 -10.60
N ALA A 138 -34.49 9.48 -9.76
CA ALA A 138 -35.40 10.61 -9.80
C ALA A 138 -35.30 11.38 -11.13
N PRO A 139 -36.44 11.75 -11.76
CA PRO A 139 -36.47 12.33 -13.12
C PRO A 139 -35.91 13.76 -13.20
N ASP A 140 -35.68 14.38 -12.05
CA ASP A 140 -35.18 15.75 -11.87
C ASP A 140 -33.68 15.82 -11.56
N LEU A 141 -33.03 14.69 -11.26
CA LEU A 141 -31.59 14.66 -10.99
C LEU A 141 -30.79 14.39 -12.28
N TYR A 142 -30.18 15.44 -12.80
CA TYR A 142 -29.22 15.35 -13.90
C TYR A 142 -27.81 15.58 -13.37
N ALA A 143 -26.96 14.56 -13.42
CA ALA A 143 -25.57 14.66 -12.99
C ALA A 143 -24.61 14.58 -14.19
N LEU A 144 -23.75 15.58 -14.30
CA LEU A 144 -22.62 15.59 -15.21
C LEU A 144 -21.34 15.43 -14.40
N SER A 145 -20.42 14.64 -14.94
CA SER A 145 -19.16 14.30 -14.27
C SER A 145 -18.00 14.54 -15.20
N GLN A 146 -16.88 14.98 -14.63
CA GLN A 146 -15.64 15.21 -15.35
C GLN A 146 -14.47 15.24 -14.37
N SER A 147 -13.31 14.74 -14.80
CA SER A 147 -12.05 14.92 -14.08
C SER A 147 -11.50 16.34 -14.27
N LEU A 148 -10.73 16.87 -13.31
CA LEU A 148 -9.98 18.12 -13.50
C LEU A 148 -8.75 17.89 -14.41
N GLY A 149 -8.98 17.46 -15.65
CA GLY A 149 -7.94 17.19 -16.63
C GLY A 149 -7.13 18.47 -16.94
N GLY A 150 -5.80 18.35 -17.00
CA GLY A 150 -4.92 19.50 -17.17
C GLY A 150 -4.54 20.21 -15.86
N PHE A 151 -5.19 19.90 -14.72
CA PHE A 151 -4.88 20.55 -13.45
C PHE A 151 -3.49 20.18 -12.94
N ASN A 152 -3.14 18.90 -12.95
CA ASN A 152 -1.82 18.44 -12.54
C ASN A 152 -0.72 19.03 -13.45
N GLU A 153 -0.96 19.11 -14.76
CA GLU A 153 -0.06 19.80 -15.68
C GLU A 153 0.06 21.29 -15.34
N ALA A 154 -1.04 21.96 -15.01
CA ALA A 154 -1.02 23.37 -14.64
C ALA A 154 -0.19 23.63 -13.37
N LEU A 155 -0.19 22.71 -12.41
CA LEU A 155 0.69 22.73 -11.24
C LEU A 155 2.17 22.57 -11.63
N LEU A 156 2.46 21.86 -12.73
CA LEU A 156 3.81 21.71 -13.29
C LEU A 156 4.15 22.83 -14.30
N MET A 157 3.43 23.96 -14.27
CA MET A 157 3.59 25.07 -15.22
C MET A 157 3.40 24.65 -16.69
N GLN A 158 2.42 23.78 -16.94
CA GLN A 158 2.15 23.21 -18.25
C GLN A 158 0.66 23.32 -18.61
N ARG A 159 0.35 23.45 -19.90
CA ARG A 159 -1.01 23.45 -20.42
C ARG A 159 -1.14 22.45 -21.56
N ARG A 160 -2.05 21.49 -21.41
CA ARG A 160 -2.47 20.64 -22.53
C ARG A 160 -3.11 21.50 -23.62
N THR A 161 -2.50 21.52 -24.79
CA THR A 161 -2.99 22.28 -25.94
C THR A 161 -2.61 21.56 -27.21
N MET A 162 -3.47 21.62 -28.22
CA MET A 162 -3.09 21.19 -29.55
C MET A 162 -2.01 22.13 -30.07
N GLN A 163 -0.93 21.56 -30.57
CA GLN A 163 0.11 22.26 -31.31
C GLN A 163 0.17 21.67 -32.71
N LEU A 164 0.63 22.47 -33.66
CA LEU A 164 0.87 21.98 -35.01
C LEU A 164 2.08 21.04 -34.99
N ASP A 165 2.03 20.02 -35.83
CA ASP A 165 3.21 19.18 -36.06
C ASP A 165 4.34 20.02 -36.63
N ILE A 166 5.57 19.69 -36.23
CA ILE A 166 6.77 20.39 -36.70
C ILE A 166 6.98 20.01 -38.16
N ALA A 167 6.45 20.80 -39.07
CA ALA A 167 6.59 20.61 -40.50
C ALA A 167 6.83 21.95 -41.19
N ASP A 168 7.77 21.96 -42.13
CA ASP A 168 8.02 23.09 -43.02
C ASP A 168 7.74 22.66 -44.47
N PRO A 169 6.47 22.63 -44.89
CA PRO A 169 6.09 22.16 -46.23
C PRO A 169 6.58 23.10 -47.34
N LEU A 170 6.99 24.32 -47.00
CA LEU A 170 7.52 25.32 -47.93
C LEU A 170 9.02 25.57 -47.74
N GLY A 171 9.69 24.72 -46.94
CA GLY A 171 11.09 24.87 -46.59
C GLY A 171 12.05 24.61 -47.74
N PHE A 172 13.07 25.46 -47.85
CA PHE A 172 14.21 25.26 -48.76
C PHE A 172 14.93 23.93 -48.47
N ASP A 173 15.54 23.32 -49.49
CA ASP A 173 16.18 21.99 -49.39
C ASP A 173 17.24 21.90 -48.27
N ASP A 174 17.93 23.01 -47.96
CA ASP A 174 18.96 23.11 -46.93
C ASP A 174 18.40 23.08 -45.50
N ARG A 175 17.14 23.46 -45.29
CA ARG A 175 16.50 23.53 -43.96
C ARG A 175 15.68 22.28 -43.61
N ARG A 176 15.25 21.50 -44.61
CA ARG A 176 14.46 20.28 -44.38
C ARG A 176 15.16 19.27 -43.44
N PRO A 177 16.47 18.99 -43.57
CA PRO A 177 17.16 18.09 -42.65
C PRO A 177 17.10 18.56 -41.19
N PHE A 178 17.21 19.88 -40.96
CA PHE A 178 17.09 20.45 -39.62
C PHE A 178 15.66 20.31 -39.08
N THR A 179 14.65 20.66 -39.89
CA THR A 179 13.24 20.51 -39.51
C THR A 179 12.88 19.06 -39.19
N ASP A 180 13.36 18.09 -39.98
CA ASP A 180 13.15 16.67 -39.72
C ASP A 180 13.88 16.19 -38.46
N ALA A 181 15.09 16.70 -38.20
CA ALA A 181 15.80 16.42 -36.95
C ALA A 181 15.06 16.97 -35.71
N VAL A 182 14.50 18.19 -35.80
CA VAL A 182 13.71 18.78 -34.72
C VAL A 182 12.38 18.03 -34.52
N ARG A 183 11.71 17.64 -35.62
CA ARG A 183 10.50 16.80 -35.56
C ARG A 183 10.81 15.47 -34.87
N ALA A 184 11.87 14.78 -35.28
CA ALA A 184 12.30 13.51 -34.68
C ALA A 184 12.65 13.67 -33.20
N ALA A 185 13.38 14.73 -32.83
CA ALA A 185 13.75 15.01 -31.45
C ALA A 185 12.55 15.37 -30.56
N THR A 186 11.54 16.06 -31.11
CA THR A 186 10.34 16.44 -30.34
C THR A 186 9.37 15.27 -30.18
N GLY A 187 9.31 14.37 -31.18
CA GLY A 187 8.47 13.18 -31.14
C GLY A 187 7.01 13.52 -30.77
N ALA A 188 6.46 12.80 -29.79
CA ALA A 188 5.11 13.03 -29.25
C ALA A 188 5.03 14.14 -28.18
N GLY A 189 6.11 14.91 -27.96
CA GLY A 189 6.21 15.94 -26.93
C GLY A 189 5.42 17.23 -27.20
N ASN A 190 4.73 17.33 -28.35
CA ASN A 190 3.99 18.52 -28.78
C ASN A 190 2.56 18.64 -28.21
N ALA A 191 2.18 17.82 -27.23
CA ALA A 191 0.85 17.87 -26.62
C ALA A 191 0.69 18.93 -25.52
N VAL A 192 1.79 19.58 -25.10
CA VAL A 192 1.84 20.44 -23.90
C VAL A 192 2.66 21.69 -24.18
N ALA A 193 2.13 22.85 -23.76
CA ALA A 193 2.83 24.14 -23.81
C ALA A 193 3.23 24.60 -22.39
N PRO A 194 4.39 25.26 -22.21
CA PRO A 194 4.76 25.82 -20.91
C PRO A 194 3.86 27.01 -20.53
N LEU A 195 3.66 27.21 -19.24
CA LEU A 195 3.03 28.37 -18.61
C LEU A 195 4.04 29.05 -17.66
N PRO A 196 5.01 29.83 -18.18
CA PRO A 196 6.13 30.37 -17.40
C PRO A 196 5.76 31.34 -16.27
N LEU A 197 4.51 31.81 -16.24
CA LEU A 197 3.99 32.77 -15.25
C LEU A 197 3.22 32.10 -14.11
N ASN A 198 2.99 30.79 -14.18
CA ASN A 198 2.34 30.04 -13.11
C ASN A 198 3.35 29.65 -12.03
N ASP A 199 2.85 29.35 -10.84
CA ASP A 199 3.65 28.75 -9.78
C ASP A 199 3.96 27.27 -10.08
N PHE A 200 5.18 26.85 -9.76
CA PHE A 200 5.60 25.46 -9.86
C PHE A 200 5.30 24.70 -8.55
N LEU A 201 4.26 23.87 -8.58
CA LEU A 201 3.76 23.09 -7.45
C LEU A 201 3.79 21.58 -7.74
N PRO A 202 4.98 20.96 -7.81
CA PRO A 202 5.11 19.52 -8.07
C PRO A 202 4.51 18.64 -6.96
N ILE A 203 4.37 19.16 -5.74
CA ILE A 203 3.64 18.53 -4.65
C ILE A 203 2.34 19.30 -4.44
N ARG A 204 1.22 18.72 -4.90
CA ARG A 204 -0.12 19.25 -4.71
C ARG A 204 -0.55 19.05 -3.26
N ALA A 205 -0.77 20.13 -2.53
CA ALA A 205 -1.35 20.11 -1.19
C ALA A 205 -2.09 21.42 -0.91
N GLY A 206 -2.84 21.47 0.20
CA GLY A 206 -3.53 22.68 0.66
C GLY A 206 -5.04 22.61 0.42
N ALA A 207 -5.66 23.71 0.00
CA ALA A 207 -7.10 23.79 -0.19
C ALA A 207 -7.48 24.25 -1.61
N LEU A 208 -8.66 23.82 -2.05
CA LEU A 208 -9.24 24.18 -3.34
C LEU A 208 -10.53 24.97 -3.15
N LYS A 209 -10.64 26.08 -3.86
CA LYS A 209 -11.88 26.85 -4.02
C LYS A 209 -12.24 26.99 -5.48
N ILE A 210 -13.49 26.68 -5.82
CA ILE A 210 -14.01 26.93 -7.16
C ILE A 210 -14.43 28.40 -7.23
N LEU A 211 -13.76 29.18 -8.09
CA LEU A 211 -14.05 30.61 -8.23
C LEU A 211 -15.12 30.89 -9.29
N ARG A 212 -15.15 30.09 -10.36
CA ARG A 212 -16.08 30.26 -11.48
C ARG A 212 -16.22 28.96 -12.25
N LEU A 213 -17.45 28.56 -12.52
CA LEU A 213 -17.77 27.43 -13.37
C LEU A 213 -18.72 27.89 -14.48
N ARG A 214 -18.41 27.52 -15.73
CA ARG A 214 -19.20 27.88 -16.92
C ARG A 214 -19.52 26.64 -17.72
N LEU A 215 -20.80 26.40 -17.94
CA LEU A 215 -21.27 25.42 -18.90
C LEU A 215 -21.36 26.08 -20.28
N VAL A 216 -20.71 25.49 -21.27
CA VAL A 216 -20.76 25.97 -22.66
C VAL A 216 -21.40 24.88 -23.50
N ASP A 217 -22.50 25.19 -24.18
CA ASP A 217 -23.16 24.25 -25.08
C ASP A 217 -22.49 24.17 -26.46
N THR A 218 -22.98 23.28 -27.32
CA THR A 218 -22.46 23.09 -28.68
C THR A 218 -22.65 24.30 -29.60
N PHE A 219 -23.53 25.23 -29.24
CA PHE A 219 -23.79 26.48 -29.96
C PHE A 219 -23.00 27.67 -29.38
N GLY A 220 -22.17 27.43 -28.36
CA GLY A 220 -21.36 28.46 -27.69
C GLY A 220 -22.12 29.30 -26.67
N ARG A 221 -23.35 28.91 -26.29
CA ARG A 221 -24.09 29.58 -25.21
C ARG A 221 -23.47 29.23 -23.87
N VAL A 222 -23.32 30.25 -23.04
CA VAL A 222 -22.65 30.14 -21.74
C VAL A 222 -23.68 30.26 -20.62
N LYS A 223 -23.70 29.30 -19.71
CA LYS A 223 -24.41 29.38 -18.43
C LYS A 223 -23.39 29.39 -17.30
N GLU A 224 -23.39 30.44 -16.48
CA GLU A 224 -22.59 30.47 -15.26
C GLU A 224 -23.30 29.67 -14.17
N LEU A 225 -22.53 28.88 -13.43
CA LEU A 225 -23.04 28.06 -12.33
C LEU A 225 -22.63 28.68 -11.01
N ASP A 226 -23.54 28.59 -10.04
CA ASP A 226 -23.24 28.96 -8.66
C ASP A 226 -22.17 28.02 -8.09
N CYS A 227 -21.21 28.61 -7.39
CA CYS A 227 -20.07 27.94 -6.80
C CYS A 227 -20.04 28.10 -5.26
N GLU A 228 -21.13 28.60 -4.65
CA GLU A 228 -21.27 28.69 -3.19
C GLU A 228 -21.59 27.31 -2.57
N ASP A 229 -22.47 26.54 -3.21
CA ASP A 229 -22.89 25.20 -2.75
C ASP A 229 -21.96 24.09 -3.24
N VAL A 230 -20.74 24.03 -2.69
CA VAL A 230 -19.77 22.96 -2.98
C VAL A 230 -19.87 21.84 -1.95
N ILE A 231 -20.30 20.65 -2.39
CA ILE A 231 -20.29 19.43 -1.58
C ILE A 231 -19.01 18.65 -1.87
N THR A 232 -18.31 18.25 -0.82
CA THR A 232 -17.09 17.41 -0.89
C THR A 232 -17.31 16.10 -0.13
N THR A 233 -16.46 15.11 -0.39
CA THR A 233 -16.42 13.87 0.40
C THR A 233 -15.85 14.12 1.78
N GLU A 234 -16.27 13.35 2.80
CA GLU A 234 -15.76 13.47 4.18
C GLU A 234 -14.23 13.46 4.27
N LYS A 235 -13.54 12.64 3.45
CA LYS A 235 -12.07 12.57 3.42
C LYS A 235 -11.37 13.83 2.90
N LEU A 236 -12.08 14.65 2.13
CA LEU A 236 -11.57 15.91 1.59
C LEU A 236 -12.16 17.11 2.33
N LYS A 237 -12.94 16.87 3.38
CA LYS A 237 -13.45 17.89 4.26
C LYS A 237 -12.49 18.00 5.45
N ASP A 238 -12.22 19.22 5.85
CA ASP A 238 -11.51 19.49 7.08
C ASP A 238 -12.29 20.54 7.86
N GLU A 239 -12.59 20.24 9.13
CA GLU A 239 -13.41 21.12 9.97
C GLU A 239 -12.69 22.43 10.31
N ASP A 240 -11.35 22.41 10.30
CA ASP A 240 -10.51 23.56 10.61
C ASP A 240 -10.21 24.44 9.37
N SER A 241 -10.58 23.98 8.17
CA SER A 241 -10.34 24.71 6.92
C SER A 241 -11.50 25.64 6.57
N PRO A 242 -11.25 26.92 6.25
CA PRO A 242 -12.29 27.84 5.75
C PRO A 242 -12.71 27.54 4.30
N TYR A 243 -12.09 26.56 3.65
CA TYR A 243 -12.35 26.19 2.26
C TYR A 243 -13.13 24.87 2.18
N PRO A 244 -14.02 24.72 1.17
CA PRO A 244 -14.90 23.57 1.08
C PRO A 244 -14.18 22.26 0.73
N VAL A 245 -12.97 22.33 0.17
CA VAL A 245 -12.22 21.15 -0.30
C VAL A 245 -10.76 21.26 0.15
N THR A 246 -10.30 20.29 0.94
CA THR A 246 -8.91 20.08 1.31
C THR A 246 -8.28 19.05 0.37
N LEU A 247 -7.09 19.35 -0.14
CA LEU A 247 -6.33 18.49 -1.04
C LEU A 247 -5.20 17.81 -0.27
N PRO A 248 -5.21 16.48 -0.13
CA PRO A 248 -4.11 15.78 0.50
C PRO A 248 -2.84 15.89 -0.38
N PRO A 249 -1.65 15.86 0.24
CA PRO A 249 -0.37 15.84 -0.48
C PRO A 249 -0.32 14.75 -1.53
N ARG A 250 -0.02 15.14 -2.77
CA ARG A 250 0.17 14.25 -3.93
C ARG A 250 1.22 14.80 -4.87
N LEU A 251 1.99 13.93 -5.51
CA LEU A 251 2.84 14.35 -6.63
C LEU A 251 1.93 14.70 -7.83
N ALA A 252 2.15 15.88 -8.42
CA ALA A 252 1.45 16.30 -9.63
C ALA A 252 1.92 15.51 -10.86
N GLN A 253 3.21 15.19 -10.91
CA GLN A 253 3.75 14.22 -11.86
C GLN A 253 3.30 12.81 -11.46
N ALA A 254 2.91 12.01 -12.45
CA ALA A 254 2.55 10.62 -12.23
C ALA A 254 3.72 9.87 -11.55
N ALA A 255 3.40 9.15 -10.49
CA ALA A 255 4.36 8.43 -9.67
C ALA A 255 3.74 7.12 -9.17
N ARG A 256 4.60 6.16 -8.79
CA ARG A 256 4.19 4.90 -8.17
C ARG A 256 5.07 4.58 -6.97
N LEU A 257 4.46 3.95 -5.96
CA LEU A 257 5.21 3.23 -4.93
C LEU A 257 5.57 1.85 -5.52
N ASN A 258 6.84 1.63 -5.81
CA ASN A 258 7.32 0.35 -6.30
C ASN A 258 7.72 -0.51 -5.09
N PHE A 259 7.02 -1.62 -4.89
CA PHE A 259 7.27 -2.57 -3.83
C PHE A 259 7.20 -3.97 -4.42
N ARG A 260 8.34 -4.68 -4.42
CA ARG A 260 8.54 -5.93 -5.17
C ARG A 260 9.35 -6.94 -4.37
N TRP A 261 8.98 -8.22 -4.51
CA TRP A 261 9.79 -9.33 -4.02
C TRP A 261 11.09 -9.45 -4.80
N LEU A 262 12.19 -9.61 -4.08
CA LEU A 262 13.50 -9.91 -4.65
C LEU A 262 13.75 -11.41 -4.61
N SER A 263 14.64 -11.89 -5.48
CA SER A 263 15.14 -13.24 -5.45
C SER A 263 15.90 -13.52 -4.15
N ALA A 264 15.76 -14.71 -3.61
CA ALA A 264 16.48 -15.18 -2.43
C ALA A 264 18.00 -15.31 -2.66
N GLU A 265 18.41 -15.49 -3.91
CA GLU A 265 19.81 -15.66 -4.32
C GLU A 265 20.41 -14.38 -4.94
N GLY A 266 19.61 -13.64 -5.71
CA GLY A 266 20.04 -12.44 -6.42
C GLY A 266 19.80 -11.16 -5.60
N ASP A 267 20.83 -10.33 -5.44
CA ASP A 267 20.73 -9.07 -4.67
C ASP A 267 19.65 -8.12 -5.18
N ASP A 268 19.65 -7.91 -6.49
CA ASP A 268 18.85 -6.88 -7.18
C ASP A 268 17.85 -7.48 -8.19
N GLN A 269 17.75 -8.81 -8.24
CA GLN A 269 16.88 -9.51 -9.20
C GLN A 269 15.45 -9.59 -8.66
N GLU A 270 14.45 -9.24 -9.46
CA GLU A 270 13.05 -9.44 -9.06
C GLU A 270 12.71 -10.93 -9.11
N MET A 271 11.88 -11.39 -8.17
CA MET A 271 11.44 -12.79 -8.09
C MET A 271 10.80 -13.31 -9.39
N ASN A 272 10.15 -12.45 -10.17
CA ASN A 272 9.46 -12.86 -11.40
C ASN A 272 10.35 -12.84 -12.65
N ASP A 273 11.64 -12.52 -12.52
CA ASP A 273 12.56 -12.48 -13.67
C ASP A 273 12.84 -13.88 -14.22
N HIS A 274 12.73 -14.93 -13.39
CA HIS A 274 12.92 -16.31 -13.79
C HIS A 274 11.91 -17.25 -13.08
N PRO A 275 11.37 -18.30 -13.73
CA PRO A 275 10.43 -19.22 -13.08
C PRO A 275 10.99 -19.99 -11.87
N ALA A 276 12.31 -20.08 -11.76
CA ALA A 276 13.00 -20.77 -10.68
C ALA A 276 13.41 -19.85 -9.52
N THR A 277 13.23 -18.53 -9.63
CA THR A 277 13.56 -17.61 -8.53
C THR A 277 12.45 -17.58 -7.50
N THR A 278 12.81 -17.78 -6.24
CA THR A 278 11.91 -17.74 -5.09
C THR A 278 12.21 -16.49 -4.25
N PRO A 279 11.23 -15.90 -3.57
CA PRO A 279 11.49 -14.80 -2.65
C PRO A 279 11.91 -15.29 -1.26
N VAL A 280 11.79 -16.59 -0.99
CA VAL A 280 12.00 -17.21 0.32
C VAL A 280 13.47 -17.55 0.51
N CYS A 281 14.11 -16.86 1.45
CA CYS A 281 15.48 -17.11 1.87
C CYS A 281 15.60 -18.29 2.85
N GLY A 282 14.52 -18.60 3.56
CA GLY A 282 14.42 -19.69 4.54
C GLY A 282 13.18 -19.57 5.40
N TRP A 283 12.98 -20.53 6.31
CA TRP A 283 11.86 -20.54 7.24
C TRP A 283 12.32 -20.46 8.69
N LEU A 284 11.49 -19.81 9.49
CA LEU A 284 11.64 -19.73 10.93
C LEU A 284 10.36 -20.27 11.58
N LEU A 285 10.52 -21.03 12.65
CA LEU A 285 9.40 -21.56 13.41
C LEU A 285 9.65 -21.31 14.90
N PRO A 286 8.86 -20.42 15.54
CA PRO A 286 8.97 -20.22 16.98
C PRO A 286 8.46 -21.46 17.71
N ASN A 287 9.28 -21.96 18.65
CA ASN A 287 8.93 -23.05 19.54
C ASN A 287 8.65 -22.49 20.94
N ASN A 288 7.36 -22.45 21.27
CA ASN A 288 6.89 -21.79 22.49
C ASN A 288 7.05 -22.69 23.74
N LEU A 289 7.43 -23.97 23.56
CA LEU A 289 7.69 -24.89 24.67
C LEU A 289 9.07 -24.68 25.30
N ASP A 290 10.08 -24.40 24.50
CA ASP A 290 11.47 -24.23 24.95
C ASP A 290 12.02 -22.81 24.73
N ASN A 291 11.21 -21.90 24.18
CA ASN A 291 11.61 -20.55 23.78
C ASN A 291 12.82 -20.58 22.83
N SER A 292 12.76 -21.44 21.81
CA SER A 292 13.74 -21.52 20.74
C SER A 292 13.15 -21.09 19.40
N LEU A 293 14.01 -20.73 18.46
CA LEU A 293 13.64 -20.44 17.07
C LEU A 293 14.25 -21.51 16.17
N MET A 294 13.42 -22.38 15.60
CA MET A 294 13.88 -23.37 14.63
C MET A 294 14.08 -22.71 13.26
N VAL A 295 15.13 -23.14 12.55
CA VAL A 295 15.60 -22.55 11.30
C VAL A 295 15.68 -23.62 10.22
N TYR A 296 15.09 -23.33 9.05
CA TYR A 296 15.04 -24.22 7.89
C TYR A 296 15.52 -23.51 6.63
N ASP A 297 16.02 -24.27 5.67
CA ASP A 297 16.37 -23.74 4.34
C ASP A 297 15.12 -23.37 3.52
N GLY A 298 15.29 -22.81 2.32
CA GLY A 298 14.16 -22.41 1.46
C GLY A 298 13.20 -23.56 1.10
N ALA A 299 13.67 -24.81 1.10
CA ALA A 299 12.89 -26.00 0.79
C ALA A 299 12.19 -26.61 2.02
N GLY A 300 12.37 -26.03 3.20
CA GLY A 300 11.77 -26.51 4.45
C GLY A 300 12.58 -27.60 5.16
N LYS A 301 13.82 -27.86 4.75
CA LYS A 301 14.71 -28.82 5.43
C LYS A 301 15.29 -28.19 6.71
N SER A 302 15.25 -28.94 7.81
CA SER A 302 15.76 -28.50 9.11
C SER A 302 17.27 -28.27 9.08
N LEU A 303 17.72 -27.09 9.51
CA LEU A 303 19.14 -26.73 9.63
C LEU A 303 19.60 -26.72 11.09
N GLY A 304 18.75 -26.21 11.99
CA GLY A 304 19.04 -26.13 13.42
C GLY A 304 18.08 -25.20 14.14
N SER A 305 18.44 -24.78 15.35
CA SER A 305 17.68 -23.84 16.15
C SER A 305 18.57 -22.86 16.91
N VAL A 306 18.04 -21.68 17.19
CA VAL A 306 18.61 -20.72 18.13
C VAL A 306 17.90 -20.93 19.46
N ASN A 307 18.63 -21.35 20.50
CA ASN A 307 18.03 -21.57 21.82
C ASN A 307 17.81 -20.26 22.59
N GLN A 308 17.19 -20.35 23.77
CA GLN A 308 16.92 -19.21 24.64
C GLN A 308 18.21 -18.47 25.09
N GLN A 309 19.36 -19.14 25.08
CA GLN A 309 20.66 -18.57 25.43
C GLN A 309 21.32 -17.83 24.25
N ALA A 310 20.66 -17.76 23.08
CA ALA A 310 21.21 -17.26 21.81
C ALA A 310 22.41 -18.09 21.33
N GLU A 311 22.34 -19.41 21.50
CA GLU A 311 23.33 -20.37 20.99
C GLU A 311 22.72 -21.19 19.86
N TRP A 312 23.55 -21.52 18.87
CA TRP A 312 23.18 -22.37 17.75
C TRP A 312 23.20 -23.85 18.15
N GLN A 313 22.11 -24.55 17.87
CA GLN A 313 21.99 -26.00 18.03
C GLN A 313 21.70 -26.62 16.65
N PRO A 314 22.60 -27.46 16.11
CA PRO A 314 22.36 -28.16 14.85
C PRO A 314 21.12 -29.06 14.93
N ALA A 315 20.43 -29.23 13.80
CA ALA A 315 19.26 -30.11 13.75
C ALA A 315 19.61 -31.55 14.18
N PRO A 316 18.79 -32.18 15.03
CA PRO A 316 19.00 -33.57 15.43
C PRO A 316 18.75 -34.51 14.24
N GLY A 317 19.43 -35.66 14.20
CA GLY A 317 19.23 -36.70 13.18
C GLY A 317 20.01 -36.51 11.87
N ALA A 318 20.75 -35.42 11.71
CA ALA A 318 21.67 -35.25 10.58
C ALA A 318 23.00 -35.99 10.82
N ASP A 319 23.54 -36.65 9.78
CA ASP A 319 24.83 -37.36 9.83
C ASP A 319 26.00 -36.41 10.17
N GLU A 320 25.92 -35.15 9.72
CA GLU A 320 26.87 -34.09 10.05
C GLU A 320 26.13 -32.86 10.60
N PRO A 321 26.59 -32.28 11.73
CA PRO A 321 25.98 -31.09 12.30
C PRO A 321 26.22 -29.88 11.40
N VAL A 322 25.13 -29.26 10.96
CA VAL A 322 25.18 -28.01 10.17
C VAL A 322 25.58 -26.86 11.07
N GLY A 323 26.72 -26.22 10.79
CA GLY A 323 27.13 -24.96 11.40
C GLY A 323 26.50 -23.75 10.72
N VAL A 324 26.44 -22.61 11.42
CA VAL A 324 25.89 -21.35 10.87
C VAL A 324 26.57 -20.96 9.55
N GLU A 325 27.89 -21.14 9.45
CA GLU A 325 28.68 -20.83 8.24
C GLU A 325 28.30 -21.67 7.01
N GLN A 326 27.69 -22.84 7.23
CA GLN A 326 27.28 -23.78 6.18
C GLN A 326 25.87 -23.51 5.65
N ILE A 327 25.14 -22.55 6.23
CA ILE A 327 23.82 -22.14 5.72
C ILE A 327 24.01 -21.52 4.33
N GLU A 328 23.54 -22.17 3.28
CA GLU A 328 23.77 -21.75 1.88
C GLU A 328 23.24 -20.34 1.60
N ASN A 329 22.00 -20.04 2.01
CA ASN A 329 21.40 -18.73 1.82
C ASN A 329 22.07 -17.69 2.74
N ARG A 330 22.76 -16.72 2.14
CA ARG A 330 23.48 -15.66 2.87
C ARG A 330 22.58 -14.79 3.74
N HIS A 331 21.32 -14.56 3.37
CA HIS A 331 20.42 -13.69 4.12
C HIS A 331 19.87 -14.41 5.35
N LEU A 332 19.58 -15.70 5.21
CA LEU A 332 19.26 -16.56 6.35
C LEU A 332 20.45 -16.66 7.31
N ARG A 333 21.65 -16.88 6.77
CA ARG A 333 22.90 -16.90 7.56
C ARG A 333 23.11 -15.58 8.31
N LYS A 334 22.92 -14.44 7.64
CA LYS A 334 23.02 -13.10 8.21
C LYS A 334 22.03 -12.90 9.36
N LEU A 335 20.78 -13.34 9.20
CA LEU A 335 19.79 -13.26 10.28
C LEU A 335 20.18 -14.11 11.48
N VAL A 336 20.58 -15.37 11.27
CA VAL A 336 21.01 -16.26 12.37
C VAL A 336 22.22 -15.67 13.10
N ALA A 337 23.24 -15.21 12.36
CA ALA A 337 24.40 -14.55 12.95
C ALA A 337 24.01 -13.28 13.73
N TYR A 338 23.06 -12.50 13.22
CA TYR A 338 22.53 -11.33 13.92
C TYR A 338 21.88 -11.71 15.25
N LEU A 339 21.03 -12.75 15.29
CA LEU A 339 20.36 -13.19 16.52
C LEU A 339 21.37 -13.69 17.58
N LEU A 340 22.35 -14.51 17.15
CA LEU A 340 23.39 -15.04 18.04
C LEU A 340 24.26 -13.94 18.67
N ALA A 341 24.48 -12.84 17.94
CA ALA A 341 25.29 -11.72 18.42
C ALA A 341 24.61 -10.85 19.49
N ARG A 342 23.27 -10.90 19.63
CA ARG A 342 22.52 -10.03 20.56
C ARG A 342 22.34 -10.63 21.96
N GLY A 343 22.51 -11.95 22.09
CA GLY A 343 22.40 -12.64 23.37
C GLY A 343 20.96 -12.89 23.83
N ARG A 344 20.87 -13.54 25.00
CA ARG A 344 19.61 -14.06 25.57
C ARG A 344 18.46 -13.07 25.66
N ALA A 345 18.69 -11.88 26.22
CA ALA A 345 17.61 -10.92 26.52
C ALA A 345 16.89 -10.48 25.23
N PHE A 346 17.68 -10.16 24.19
CA PHE A 346 17.14 -9.79 22.90
C PHE A 346 16.36 -10.94 22.24
N VAL A 347 16.88 -12.17 22.28
CA VAL A 347 16.18 -13.33 21.65
C VAL A 347 14.83 -13.59 22.32
N GLN A 348 14.74 -13.46 23.64
CA GLN A 348 13.47 -13.60 24.37
C GLN A 348 12.45 -12.52 23.97
N ASP A 349 12.91 -11.27 23.90
CA ASP A 349 12.06 -10.13 23.49
C ASP A 349 11.67 -10.22 22.01
N PHE A 350 12.57 -10.72 21.15
CA PHE A 350 12.33 -10.97 19.73
C PHE A 350 11.29 -12.06 19.49
N LEU A 351 11.38 -13.19 20.20
CA LEU A 351 10.38 -14.25 20.13
C LEU A 351 9.01 -13.75 20.59
N SER A 352 8.97 -13.01 21.71
CA SER A 352 7.73 -12.39 22.20
C SER A 352 7.13 -11.44 21.16
N ALA A 353 7.96 -10.62 20.51
CA ALA A 353 7.51 -9.72 19.45
C ALA A 353 6.98 -10.48 18.23
N LEU A 354 7.62 -11.59 17.86
CA LEU A 354 7.21 -12.42 16.74
C LEU A 354 5.88 -13.13 17.01
N ASP A 355 5.71 -13.72 18.18
CA ASP A 355 4.48 -14.40 18.58
C ASP A 355 3.30 -13.43 18.62
N ASN A 356 3.46 -12.28 19.27
CA ASN A 356 2.46 -11.22 19.32
C ASN A 356 2.09 -10.68 17.93
N ALA A 357 3.07 -10.54 17.02
CA ALA A 357 2.79 -10.16 15.64
C ALA A 357 1.97 -11.24 14.94
N LEU A 358 2.32 -12.52 15.11
CA LEU A 358 1.59 -13.63 14.52
C LEU A 358 0.14 -13.73 15.06
N GLU A 359 -0.11 -13.46 16.34
CA GLU A 359 -1.49 -13.44 16.88
C GLU A 359 -2.42 -12.46 16.15
N ASN A 360 -1.87 -11.39 15.55
CA ASN A 360 -2.63 -10.37 14.82
C ASN A 360 -2.79 -10.64 13.31
N ILE A 361 -2.26 -11.76 12.81
CA ILE A 361 -2.28 -12.12 11.38
C ILE A 361 -3.24 -13.30 11.18
N GLU A 362 -4.35 -13.08 10.47
CA GLU A 362 -5.35 -14.09 10.11
C GLU A 362 -5.52 -14.16 8.57
N PRO A 363 -4.75 -14.99 7.86
CA PRO A 363 -4.87 -15.13 6.42
C PRO A 363 -6.14 -15.92 6.04
N GLU A 364 -6.74 -15.65 4.88
CA GLU A 364 -8.03 -16.23 4.44
C GLU A 364 -8.05 -17.78 4.37
N ASN A 365 -6.88 -18.44 4.30
CA ASN A 365 -6.70 -19.90 4.28
C ASN A 365 -6.33 -20.51 5.66
N PHE A 366 -6.73 -19.87 6.76
CA PHE A 366 -6.40 -20.22 8.15
C PHE A 366 -6.75 -21.66 8.60
N SER A 367 -7.67 -22.34 7.90
CA SER A 367 -8.43 -23.47 8.45
C SER A 367 -7.75 -24.85 8.44
N GLN A 368 -6.47 -24.99 8.07
CA GLN A 368 -5.91 -26.33 7.82
C GLN A 368 -5.16 -26.99 8.99
N HIS A 369 -4.60 -26.28 9.99
CA HIS A 369 -3.83 -26.94 11.08
C HIS A 369 -3.86 -26.20 12.44
N GLN A 370 -5.04 -25.98 13.02
CA GLN A 370 -5.17 -25.24 14.30
C GLN A 370 -4.52 -25.92 15.52
N ASN A 371 -4.54 -27.25 15.63
CA ASN A 371 -4.12 -27.94 16.86
C ASN A 371 -2.60 -27.94 17.09
N ILE A 372 -1.79 -28.06 16.04
CA ILE A 372 -0.31 -28.06 16.16
C ILE A 372 0.24 -26.63 16.30
N ALA A 373 -0.43 -25.66 15.66
CA ALA A 373 -0.15 -24.23 15.82
C ALA A 373 -0.48 -23.69 17.23
N LEU A 374 -1.08 -24.50 18.11
CA LEU A 374 -1.32 -24.17 19.51
C LEU A 374 -0.16 -24.57 20.43
N LEU A 375 0.59 -25.61 20.06
CA LEU A 375 1.79 -26.07 20.79
C LEU A 375 3.06 -25.41 20.26
N MET A 376 3.05 -24.99 19.00
CA MET A 376 4.15 -24.31 18.34
C MET A 376 3.63 -23.10 17.58
N GLY A 377 4.48 -22.11 17.36
CA GLY A 377 4.14 -20.99 16.51
C GLY A 377 3.91 -21.40 15.05
N ARG A 378 3.64 -20.42 14.20
CA ARG A 378 3.43 -20.66 12.76
C ARG A 378 4.74 -20.49 12.00
N PRO A 379 4.97 -21.28 10.91
CA PRO A 379 6.11 -21.06 10.04
C PRO A 379 6.08 -19.65 9.43
N VAL A 380 7.18 -18.93 9.56
CA VAL A 380 7.38 -17.58 9.05
C VAL A 380 8.45 -17.63 7.98
N ALA A 381 8.17 -17.05 6.82
CA ALA A 381 9.14 -16.94 5.73
C ALA A 381 10.06 -15.75 5.99
N LEU A 382 11.37 -15.97 5.88
CA LEU A 382 12.32 -14.89 5.68
C LEU A 382 12.35 -14.57 4.18
N VAL A 383 12.02 -13.33 3.82
CA VAL A 383 11.93 -12.88 2.43
C VAL A 383 12.62 -11.53 2.23
N ARG A 384 12.97 -11.22 0.98
CA ARG A 384 13.51 -9.92 0.61
C ARG A 384 12.59 -9.13 -0.29
N ALA A 385 12.53 -7.82 -0.08
CA ALA A 385 11.79 -6.91 -0.94
C ALA A 385 12.54 -5.60 -1.18
N SER A 386 12.29 -4.99 -2.34
CA SER A 386 12.73 -3.63 -2.66
C SER A 386 11.57 -2.66 -2.51
N LEU A 387 11.83 -1.50 -1.92
CA LEU A 387 10.88 -0.41 -1.75
C LEU A 387 11.43 0.87 -2.36
N ASN A 388 10.70 1.47 -3.29
CA ASN A 388 11.09 2.71 -3.96
C ASN A 388 9.90 3.61 -4.32
N LEU A 389 10.17 4.90 -4.50
CA LEU A 389 9.22 5.88 -5.03
C LEU A 389 9.67 6.36 -6.40
N GLU A 390 8.94 5.97 -7.45
CA GLU A 390 9.34 6.20 -8.84
C GLU A 390 8.43 7.19 -9.55
N LEU A 391 9.00 8.09 -10.33
CA LEU A 391 8.27 8.97 -11.24
C LEU A 391 8.09 8.31 -12.61
N GLN A 392 7.02 8.69 -13.30
CA GLN A 392 6.86 8.38 -14.72
C GLN A 392 7.75 9.33 -15.54
N GLY A 393 8.96 8.85 -15.87
CA GLY A 393 9.97 9.61 -16.62
C GLY A 393 10.83 10.50 -15.73
N ALA A 394 11.58 11.42 -16.36
CA ALA A 394 12.45 12.35 -15.66
C ALA A 394 11.66 13.33 -14.76
N PRO A 395 12.26 13.85 -13.67
CA PRO A 395 11.61 14.83 -12.81
C PRO A 395 11.07 16.04 -13.58
N ALA A 396 9.88 16.50 -13.20
CA ALA A 396 9.31 17.73 -13.72
C ALA A 396 10.22 18.93 -13.43
N THR A 397 10.26 19.88 -14.35
CA THR A 397 11.19 21.03 -14.27
C THR A 397 10.43 22.34 -14.24
N HIS A 398 10.99 23.31 -13.53
CA HIS A 398 10.47 24.66 -13.42
C HIS A 398 10.51 25.37 -14.79
N GLN A 399 9.36 25.80 -15.30
CA GLN A 399 9.23 26.40 -16.65
C GLN A 399 9.35 27.94 -16.67
N GLY A 400 9.58 28.57 -15.51
CA GLY A 400 9.68 30.02 -15.40
C GLY A 400 10.87 30.61 -16.15
N TRP A 401 10.70 31.80 -16.73
CA TRP A 401 11.70 32.44 -17.60
C TRP A 401 13.07 32.64 -16.95
N ASN A 402 13.11 32.97 -15.65
CA ASN A 402 14.36 33.14 -14.90
C ASN A 402 15.10 31.80 -14.72
N HIS A 403 14.37 30.74 -14.34
CA HIS A 403 14.93 29.40 -14.20
C HIS A 403 15.40 28.87 -15.55
N PHE A 404 14.62 29.06 -16.61
CA PHE A 404 15.03 28.69 -17.98
C PHE A 404 16.30 29.42 -18.42
N ARG A 405 16.44 30.71 -18.13
CA ARG A 405 17.67 31.47 -18.42
C ARG A 405 18.89 30.92 -17.68
N GLN A 406 18.71 30.51 -16.43
CA GLN A 406 19.77 29.88 -15.64
C GLN A 406 20.09 28.48 -16.19
N ASP A 407 19.07 27.68 -16.52
CA ASP A 407 19.17 26.35 -17.14
C ASP A 407 20.04 26.36 -18.38
N MET A 408 19.90 27.37 -19.25
CA MET A 408 20.74 27.50 -20.45
C MET A 408 22.25 27.68 -20.14
N ARG A 409 22.61 28.01 -18.89
CA ARG A 409 23.99 28.17 -18.43
C ARG A 409 24.49 27.02 -17.56
N ARG A 410 23.62 26.10 -17.14
CA ARG A 410 23.97 24.93 -16.32
C ARG A 410 23.68 23.62 -17.07
N HIS A 411 24.26 22.53 -16.58
CA HIS A 411 24.11 21.21 -17.21
C HIS A 411 22.88 20.42 -16.69
N ARG A 412 22.06 21.03 -15.83
CA ARG A 412 20.87 20.40 -15.24
C ARG A 412 19.69 21.37 -15.23
N ARG A 413 18.50 20.85 -15.49
CA ARG A 413 17.25 21.59 -15.30
C ARG A 413 16.88 21.58 -13.82
N ASP A 414 16.14 22.59 -13.38
CA ASP A 414 15.76 22.75 -11.98
C ASP A 414 14.36 22.25 -11.70
N ASP A 415 14.25 21.49 -10.62
CA ASP A 415 13.04 20.85 -10.10
C ASP A 415 12.67 21.46 -8.74
N THR A 416 13.24 22.59 -8.34
CA THR A 416 13.03 23.23 -7.02
C THR A 416 13.31 22.28 -5.84
N GLY A 417 14.08 21.21 -6.04
CA GLY A 417 14.41 20.24 -5.00
C GLY A 417 13.26 19.31 -4.57
N PHE A 418 12.13 19.25 -5.30
CA PHE A 418 11.00 18.41 -4.86
C PHE A 418 11.35 16.92 -4.80
N THR A 419 12.32 16.48 -5.60
CA THR A 419 12.78 15.09 -5.64
C THR A 419 13.51 14.66 -4.37
N HIS A 420 13.99 15.61 -3.56
CA HIS A 420 14.64 15.38 -2.27
C HIS A 420 13.69 15.45 -1.08
N VAL A 421 12.39 15.68 -1.31
CA VAL A 421 11.39 15.66 -0.24
C VAL A 421 11.22 14.24 0.27
N SER A 422 11.30 14.09 1.59
CA SER A 422 11.16 12.84 2.31
C SER A 422 9.69 12.52 2.53
N PHE A 423 9.27 11.39 2.01
CA PHE A 423 7.92 10.87 2.13
C PHE A 423 7.89 9.66 3.07
N PRO A 424 6.94 9.60 4.01
CA PRO A 424 6.77 8.45 4.87
C PRO A 424 6.20 7.26 4.07
N VAL A 425 6.70 6.07 4.33
CA VAL A 425 6.14 4.79 3.87
C VAL A 425 6.00 3.87 5.07
N ARG A 426 4.76 3.51 5.39
CA ARG A 426 4.46 2.49 6.40
C ARG A 426 4.40 1.12 5.74
N LEU A 427 5.02 0.14 6.39
CA LEU A 427 5.04 -1.27 5.99
C LEU A 427 4.31 -2.09 7.03
N GLY A 428 3.32 -2.87 6.60
CA GLY A 428 2.46 -3.64 7.49
C GLY A 428 1.51 -2.77 8.31
N GLU A 429 0.45 -3.40 8.82
CA GLU A 429 -0.52 -2.75 9.72
C GLU A 429 -1.20 -3.80 10.61
N TYR A 430 -0.96 -3.73 11.92
CA TYR A 430 -1.43 -4.74 12.88
C TYR A 430 -2.96 -4.84 13.01
N ARG A 431 -3.71 -3.78 12.68
CA ARG A 431 -5.18 -3.81 12.70
C ARG A 431 -5.78 -4.35 11.41
N GLN A 432 -4.95 -4.54 10.38
CA GLN A 432 -5.37 -5.14 9.14
C GLN A 432 -5.04 -6.63 9.21
N MET A 433 -6.02 -7.44 9.64
CA MET A 433 -5.82 -8.88 9.91
C MET A 433 -5.28 -9.69 8.73
N ASN A 434 -5.48 -9.25 7.49
CA ASN A 434 -4.93 -9.92 6.30
C ASN A 434 -3.51 -9.43 5.93
N ASP A 435 -2.90 -8.55 6.72
CA ASP A 435 -1.50 -8.17 6.56
C ASP A 435 -0.59 -9.29 7.08
N GLY A 436 0.30 -9.80 6.22
CA GLY A 436 1.17 -10.93 6.55
C GLY A 436 2.48 -10.55 7.24
N LEU A 437 2.77 -9.26 7.45
CA LEU A 437 4.08 -8.82 7.95
C LEU A 437 4.20 -9.00 9.47
N ALA A 438 5.08 -9.90 9.90
CA ALA A 438 5.43 -10.06 11.31
C ALA A 438 6.52 -9.08 11.75
N GLY A 439 7.41 -8.69 10.83
CA GLY A 439 8.39 -7.63 11.06
C GLY A 439 9.43 -7.53 9.96
N TYR A 440 10.29 -6.51 10.02
CA TYR A 440 11.31 -6.27 9.01
C TYR A 440 12.56 -5.57 9.53
N TRP A 441 13.63 -5.68 8.75
CA TRP A 441 14.85 -4.88 8.86
C TRP A 441 15.11 -4.14 7.55
N VAL A 442 15.70 -2.95 7.66
CA VAL A 442 16.28 -2.24 6.52
C VAL A 442 17.73 -2.69 6.36
N GLU A 443 18.07 -3.20 5.19
CA GLU A 443 19.41 -3.75 4.92
C GLU A 443 20.44 -2.63 4.74
N SER A 444 21.62 -2.79 5.35
CA SER A 444 22.74 -1.87 5.20
C SER A 444 24.06 -2.66 5.16
N GLY A 445 24.55 -2.91 3.95
CA GLY A 445 25.72 -3.78 3.72
C GLY A 445 25.54 -5.17 4.36
N GLU A 446 26.54 -5.60 5.13
CA GLU A 446 26.50 -6.89 5.85
C GLU A 446 25.58 -6.89 7.08
N GLY A 447 25.04 -5.73 7.49
CA GLY A 447 24.20 -5.58 8.68
C GLY A 447 22.81 -5.00 8.38
N TYR A 448 22.17 -4.49 9.43
CA TYR A 448 20.88 -3.82 9.35
C TYR A 448 21.02 -2.37 9.81
N GLU A 449 20.26 -1.45 9.20
CA GLU A 449 20.32 -0.04 9.56
C GLU A 449 19.93 0.16 11.03
N GLY A 450 20.85 0.70 11.83
CA GLY A 450 20.67 0.90 13.26
C GLY A 450 20.43 -0.38 14.06
N ASP A 451 20.75 -1.56 13.49
CA ASP A 451 20.50 -2.87 14.10
C ASP A 451 19.05 -3.08 14.57
N THR A 452 18.10 -2.34 13.99
CA THR A 452 16.73 -2.23 14.51
C THR A 452 15.80 -3.21 13.80
N PHE A 453 15.08 -4.02 14.57
CA PHE A 453 13.95 -4.81 14.09
C PHE A 453 12.65 -4.02 14.24
N TYR A 454 11.91 -3.91 13.15
CA TYR A 454 10.64 -3.21 13.10
C TYR A 454 9.50 -4.24 13.09
N ALA A 455 8.79 -4.40 14.21
CA ALA A 455 7.63 -5.30 14.33
C ALA A 455 6.30 -4.51 14.34
N PRO A 456 5.47 -4.56 13.28
CA PRO A 456 4.24 -3.79 13.17
C PRO A 456 3.18 -4.36 14.09
N GLN A 457 3.30 -4.08 15.38
CA GLN A 457 2.41 -4.51 16.46
C GLN A 457 2.24 -3.40 17.50
N SER A 458 1.19 -3.47 18.31
CA SER A 458 0.90 -2.47 19.34
C SER A 458 1.53 -2.75 20.70
N GLU A 459 2.00 -3.98 20.96
CA GLU A 459 2.58 -4.31 22.25
C GLU A 459 4.01 -3.77 22.39
N ARG A 460 4.29 -3.15 23.53
CA ARG A 460 5.60 -2.58 23.81
C ARG A 460 6.57 -3.69 24.21
N ILE A 461 7.73 -3.69 23.57
CA ILE A 461 8.86 -4.58 23.89
C ILE A 461 9.92 -3.78 24.65
N SER A 462 10.65 -4.44 25.55
CA SER A 462 11.60 -3.74 26.44
C SER A 462 12.93 -3.42 25.75
N ASP A 463 13.35 -4.25 24.81
CA ASP A 463 14.59 -4.04 24.05
C ASP A 463 14.52 -2.81 23.11
N ALA A 464 15.53 -1.94 23.20
CA ALA A 464 15.59 -0.70 22.41
C ALA A 464 15.82 -0.93 20.89
N LEU A 465 16.29 -2.12 20.51
CA LEU A 465 16.51 -2.51 19.11
C LEU A 465 15.24 -3.08 18.48
N ILE A 466 14.18 -3.33 19.24
CA ILE A 466 12.88 -3.80 18.72
C ILE A 466 11.89 -2.65 18.80
N LYS A 467 11.53 -2.10 17.64
CA LYS A 467 10.56 -1.01 17.54
C LYS A 467 9.19 -1.55 17.16
N THR A 468 8.19 -1.03 17.86
CA THR A 468 6.77 -1.35 17.69
C THR A 468 5.97 -0.06 17.55
N HIS A 469 4.69 -0.15 17.19
CA HIS A 469 3.80 1.01 17.13
C HIS A 469 3.55 1.66 18.50
N ALA A 470 3.95 1.00 19.60
CA ALA A 470 3.83 1.58 20.94
C ALA A 470 4.73 2.81 21.16
N ASP A 471 5.87 2.90 20.48
CA ASP A 471 6.88 3.95 20.71
C ASP A 471 6.88 5.04 19.63
N ASP A 472 6.86 4.68 18.34
CA ASP A 472 6.92 5.62 17.21
C ASP A 472 6.23 5.01 15.97
N PRO A 473 5.48 5.76 15.15
CA PRO A 473 5.02 5.30 13.85
C PRO A 473 6.15 4.71 13.00
N MET A 474 6.08 3.40 12.80
CA MET A 474 7.09 2.62 12.08
C MET A 474 7.08 2.97 10.59
N THR A 475 7.93 3.92 10.25
CA THR A 475 7.90 4.58 8.94
C THR A 475 9.29 4.55 8.32
N VAL A 476 9.37 4.01 7.12
CA VAL A 476 10.55 4.14 6.25
C VAL A 476 10.40 5.44 5.47
N TYR A 477 11.45 6.26 5.46
CA TYR A 477 11.44 7.52 4.73
C TYR A 477 12.09 7.34 3.35
N GLN A 478 11.34 7.66 2.28
CA GLN A 478 11.80 7.55 0.90
C GLN A 478 11.73 8.91 0.21
N THR A 479 12.75 9.25 -0.59
CA THR A 479 12.72 10.38 -1.52
C THR A 479 12.69 9.86 -2.96
N VAL A 480 12.30 10.69 -3.92
CA VAL A 480 12.36 10.30 -5.34
C VAL A 480 13.81 10.15 -5.81
N ALA A 481 14.73 10.95 -5.28
CA ALA A 481 16.14 10.95 -5.68
C ALA A 481 16.99 9.88 -4.99
N ALA A 482 16.50 9.29 -3.89
CA ALA A 482 17.23 8.25 -3.14
C ALA A 482 17.13 6.88 -3.84
N PRO A 483 18.13 6.01 -3.66
CA PRO A 483 18.02 4.62 -4.11
C PRO A 483 16.88 3.88 -3.39
N PRO A 484 16.45 2.71 -3.91
CA PRO A 484 15.51 1.82 -3.23
C PRO A 484 16.04 1.36 -1.87
N HIS A 485 15.14 1.16 -0.92
CA HIS A 485 15.42 0.43 0.31
C HIS A 485 15.32 -1.07 0.06
N MET A 486 16.34 -1.81 0.47
CA MET A 486 16.29 -3.28 0.52
C MET A 486 15.86 -3.71 1.91
N LEU A 487 14.88 -4.60 1.97
CA LEU A 487 14.22 -5.02 3.20
C LEU A 487 14.35 -6.53 3.35
N SER A 488 14.79 -6.98 4.53
CA SER A 488 14.64 -8.35 4.99
C SER A 488 13.38 -8.42 5.86
N MET A 489 12.39 -9.23 5.49
CA MET A 489 11.08 -9.27 6.15
C MET A 489 10.74 -10.68 6.63
N LEU A 490 10.05 -10.73 7.76
CA LEU A 490 9.44 -11.92 8.32
C LEU A 490 7.95 -11.88 8.02
N VAL A 491 7.47 -12.85 7.25
CA VAL A 491 6.13 -12.81 6.67
C VAL A 491 5.42 -14.15 6.87
N ASP A 492 4.16 -14.14 7.29
CA ASP A 492 3.31 -15.32 7.10
C ASP A 492 3.06 -15.46 5.59
N PRO A 493 3.55 -16.54 4.95
CA PRO A 493 3.52 -16.68 3.49
C PRO A 493 2.10 -16.68 2.90
N ARG A 494 1.08 -16.90 3.73
CA ARG A 494 -0.33 -16.93 3.32
C ARG A 494 -0.95 -15.53 3.29
N GLY A 495 -0.36 -14.55 3.98
CA GLY A 495 -0.83 -13.17 4.06
C GLY A 495 -0.35 -12.28 2.91
N THR A 496 -0.93 -11.07 2.80
CA THR A 496 -0.46 -10.03 1.87
C THR A 496 0.30 -8.98 2.66
N VAL A 497 1.47 -8.52 2.19
CA VAL A 497 2.19 -7.41 2.83
C VAL A 497 1.81 -6.10 2.16
N HIS A 498 1.40 -5.09 2.96
CA HIS A 498 0.99 -3.79 2.44
C HIS A 498 2.04 -2.70 2.69
N ALA A 499 2.21 -1.82 1.71
CA ALA A 499 3.00 -0.60 1.80
C ALA A 499 2.12 0.62 1.50
N ALA A 500 2.07 1.58 2.43
CA ALA A 500 1.25 2.78 2.34
C ALA A 500 2.10 4.04 2.55
N SER A 501 2.06 4.99 1.60
CA SER A 501 2.80 6.26 1.71
C SER A 501 1.92 7.49 1.88
N GLY A 502 0.60 7.34 1.68
CA GLY A 502 -0.33 8.46 1.59
C GLY A 502 -0.13 9.33 0.34
N LEU A 503 0.70 8.93 -0.63
CA LEU A 503 0.87 9.62 -1.92
C LEU A 503 0.28 8.83 -3.10
N ALA A 504 0.53 7.52 -3.12
CA ALA A 504 0.05 6.61 -4.14
C ALA A 504 -0.96 5.64 -3.51
N PRO A 505 -1.76 4.93 -4.33
CA PRO A 505 -2.57 3.83 -3.83
C PRO A 505 -1.72 2.84 -3.01
N VAL A 506 -2.31 2.26 -1.97
CA VAL A 506 -1.66 1.23 -1.14
C VAL A 506 -1.22 0.07 -2.02
N LYS A 507 0.03 -0.35 -1.87
CA LYS A 507 0.63 -1.42 -2.67
C LYS A 507 0.70 -2.69 -1.83
N GLY A 508 -0.05 -3.71 -2.23
CA GLY A 508 0.04 -5.07 -1.66
C GLY A 508 0.90 -5.99 -2.53
N ILE A 509 1.68 -6.87 -1.88
CA ILE A 509 2.38 -7.99 -2.50
C ILE A 509 2.14 -9.27 -1.69
N GLN A 510 1.97 -10.40 -2.38
CA GLN A 510 1.72 -11.70 -1.79
C GLN A 510 2.72 -12.71 -2.37
N ILE A 511 3.12 -13.71 -1.59
CA ILE A 511 3.96 -14.81 -2.06
C ILE A 511 3.04 -15.80 -2.80
N PRO A 512 3.35 -16.17 -4.06
CA PRO A 512 2.56 -17.19 -4.77
C PRO A 512 2.54 -18.54 -4.03
N PRO A 513 1.38 -19.24 -3.92
CA PRO A 513 1.27 -20.48 -3.16
C PRO A 513 2.22 -21.61 -3.57
N ASP A 514 2.56 -21.68 -4.85
CA ASP A 514 3.52 -22.61 -5.43
C ASP A 514 4.94 -22.44 -4.87
N GLN A 515 5.28 -21.25 -4.35
CA GLN A 515 6.60 -20.96 -3.78
C GLN A 515 6.77 -21.44 -2.33
N TYR A 516 5.69 -21.81 -1.64
CA TYR A 516 5.77 -22.23 -0.23
C TYR A 516 5.06 -23.53 0.12
N THR A 517 4.11 -24.01 -0.69
CA THR A 517 3.26 -25.15 -0.30
C THR A 517 4.08 -26.41 -0.01
N ASP A 518 5.05 -26.74 -0.87
CA ASP A 518 5.87 -27.93 -0.70
C ASP A 518 6.88 -27.78 0.45
N ALA A 519 7.45 -26.59 0.61
CA ALA A 519 8.35 -26.31 1.74
C ALA A 519 7.62 -26.44 3.09
N LEU A 520 6.40 -25.89 3.21
CA LEU A 520 5.60 -26.02 4.43
C LEU A 520 5.21 -27.48 4.74
N ARG A 521 5.08 -28.34 3.74
CA ARG A 521 4.85 -29.79 3.94
C ARG A 521 6.11 -30.53 4.35
N ALA A 522 7.28 -30.04 3.94
CA ALA A 522 8.58 -30.64 4.26
C ALA A 522 9.11 -30.23 5.65
N ILE A 523 8.54 -29.19 6.27
CA ILE A 523 8.94 -28.74 7.61
C ILE A 523 8.69 -29.87 8.63
N GLU A 524 9.80 -30.45 9.09
CA GLU A 524 9.82 -31.40 10.19
C GLU A 524 9.96 -30.69 11.52
N ILE A 525 9.30 -31.24 12.54
CA ILE A 525 9.22 -30.65 13.86
C ILE A 525 10.00 -31.52 14.84
N THR A 526 10.84 -30.90 15.66
CA THR A 526 11.65 -31.60 16.66
C THR A 526 11.46 -30.99 18.03
N PHE A 527 11.25 -31.81 19.06
CA PHE A 527 11.06 -31.36 20.43
C PHE A 527 12.18 -31.89 21.33
N LEU A 528 12.77 -31.00 22.13
CA LEU A 528 13.73 -31.41 23.15
C LEU A 528 12.99 -32.00 24.35
N SER A 529 13.07 -33.32 24.53
CA SER A 529 12.64 -34.01 25.74
C SER A 529 13.86 -34.42 26.57
N SER A 530 14.21 -33.63 27.60
CA SER A 530 15.31 -33.93 28.51
C SER A 530 15.05 -33.39 29.93
N PRO A 531 15.38 -34.15 31.00
CA PRO A 531 15.82 -35.54 31.01
C PRO A 531 14.62 -36.51 30.89
N VAL A 532 14.77 -37.62 30.14
CA VAL A 532 13.75 -38.68 30.10
C VAL A 532 14.08 -39.74 31.15
N LEU A 533 13.21 -39.89 32.15
CA LEU A 533 13.31 -40.94 33.15
C LEU A 533 12.68 -42.23 32.62
N THR A 534 13.51 -43.22 32.33
CA THR A 534 13.08 -44.52 31.82
C THR A 534 13.88 -45.65 32.47
N ASP A 535 13.36 -46.88 32.38
CA ASP A 535 14.08 -48.06 32.86
C ASP A 535 15.41 -48.21 32.10
N LEU A 536 16.42 -48.72 32.79
CA LEU A 536 17.77 -48.90 32.23
C LEU A 536 17.70 -49.72 30.92
N GLY A 537 18.07 -49.10 29.80
CA GLY A 537 18.10 -49.74 28.48
C GLY A 537 16.78 -49.74 27.70
N VAL A 538 15.72 -49.07 28.20
CA VAL A 538 14.43 -48.99 27.52
C VAL A 538 13.94 -47.55 27.48
N VAL A 539 14.01 -46.87 26.33
CA VAL A 539 13.37 -45.55 26.16
C VAL A 539 11.87 -45.75 25.93
N ARG A 540 11.03 -45.33 26.90
CA ARG A 540 9.58 -45.25 26.74
C ARG A 540 9.13 -43.80 26.84
N LEU A 541 8.65 -43.24 25.73
CA LEU A 541 8.03 -41.93 25.67
C LEU A 541 6.57 -42.10 25.21
N PRO A 542 5.60 -41.51 25.92
CA PRO A 542 4.24 -41.41 25.40
C PRO A 542 4.24 -40.47 24.21
N LEU A 543 4.01 -41.00 23.01
CA LEU A 543 3.90 -40.21 21.78
C LEU A 543 2.45 -39.74 21.62
N PRO A 544 2.22 -38.44 21.32
CA PRO A 544 0.89 -37.95 20.97
C PRO A 544 0.35 -38.69 19.74
N ALA A 545 -0.91 -39.12 19.79
CA ALA A 545 -1.61 -39.65 18.62
C ALA A 545 -2.27 -38.48 17.89
N GLU A 546 -1.52 -37.80 17.02
CA GLU A 546 -2.05 -36.75 16.14
C GLU A 546 -2.32 -37.31 14.73
N PRO A 547 -3.50 -37.07 14.14
CA PRO A 547 -3.79 -37.44 12.77
C PRO A 547 -2.77 -36.82 11.81
N ASP A 548 -2.33 -37.59 10.80
CA ASP A 548 -1.43 -37.17 9.72
C ASP A 548 0.05 -36.90 10.11
N PHE A 549 0.44 -37.13 11.37
CA PHE A 549 1.84 -37.03 11.83
C PHE A 549 2.38 -38.36 12.33
N ASN A 550 3.63 -38.67 11.97
CA ASN A 550 4.39 -39.80 12.50
C ASN A 550 5.53 -39.28 13.37
N TRP A 551 5.65 -39.83 14.57
CA TRP A 551 6.72 -39.50 15.51
C TRP A 551 7.83 -40.54 15.44
N SER A 552 9.08 -40.09 15.37
CA SER A 552 10.29 -40.92 15.41
C SER A 552 11.33 -40.31 16.35
N TRP A 553 12.29 -41.12 16.81
CA TRP A 553 13.37 -40.74 17.73
C TRP A 553 14.74 -40.84 17.09
#